data_AF-A0A815R9R2-F1
#
_entry.id   AF-A0A815R9R2-F1
#
_cell.length_a   1.000
_cell.length_b   1.000
_cell.length_c   1.000
_cell.angle_alpha   90.00
_cell.angle_beta   90.00
_cell.angle_gamma   90.00
#
_symmetry.space_group_name_H-M   'P 1'
#
loop_
_entity.id
_entity.type
_entity.pdbx_description
1 polymer ?
#
loop_
_entity_poly.entity_id
_entity_poly.type
_entity_poly.pdbx_seq_one_letter_code
_entity_poly.pdbx_strand_id
1 'polypeptide(L)'
;MSSTMPKGRGRARSTQQMEPTPPTLTSSHDVSIIVTTTSNSNENYGTEASSASSKLRPSASGRGRDQLSKQTPAVAEESRWVVSTLTIEDFKSNSRPSKPNDQCTLGEEIRVIVNFFPVVQYPQKGFPSLPVLYMHNKAFVPMEFVDIEPVRIKKITDEERALLCQKSSLKPCERRQAIQDIRHNPKQQCFEEDPFVKAWNLNVDVKMMIIPARILSMPTIVYNNTFRVTAERIQQPGVWVSAKTRFYEPKNFPAGWAMINLSSQLNENMCIDFYEEMNYISNSRGINCPPPEIYEIDIAQQTSDNIISILGQMMTKNRQCQFLLVILPDDKQKRKEIYGDLKKACELEPGFGVPTQMIKPNNAVIGTRRNANIWDHAKVDNILLKINAKLNGTNHKLEVHEVIRRFFSCGHHIMYVGADLSHASPGSGNLRSAVAVVASADDIPNRYFKEVYVQERVRNESVQYIVDMKDIMKSLIRQYDQHRSFPPSAIVIYRDGISVPEFNSVFEKELTDIRTACVELSPAYRPSLTYIVVNKRHKTRFFPEHSTNNVVAGTVVDSPEITSATTYNFYLNSHHSPLVSK
;
A
#
# COMPACT_ATOMS: atom_id res chain seq x y z
N MET A 1 -24.88 -15.02 11.81
CA MET A 1 -25.39 -14.08 10.79
C MET A 1 -24.20 -13.44 10.11
N SER A 2 -23.83 -13.90 8.91
CA SER A 2 -22.76 -13.26 8.13
C SER A 2 -23.28 -11.96 7.57
N SER A 3 -22.70 -10.83 7.99
CA SER A 3 -23.00 -9.52 7.42
C SER A 3 -22.49 -9.46 5.98
N THR A 4 -23.35 -9.66 4.99
CA THR A 4 -23.07 -9.20 3.63
C THR A 4 -23.13 -7.67 3.66
N MET A 5 -21.97 -7.03 3.59
CA MET A 5 -21.89 -5.57 3.48
C MET A 5 -22.49 -5.10 2.14
N PRO A 6 -23.13 -3.93 2.10
CA PRO A 6 -23.65 -3.37 0.86
C PRO A 6 -22.54 -3.19 -0.18
N LYS A 7 -22.83 -3.59 -1.42
CA LYS A 7 -21.92 -3.45 -2.56
C LYS A 7 -21.54 -1.97 -2.75
N GLY A 8 -20.26 -1.64 -2.69
CA GLY A 8 -19.77 -0.27 -2.87
C GLY A 8 -19.90 0.20 -4.32
N ARG A 9 -20.19 1.50 -4.53
CA ARG A 9 -20.13 2.16 -5.84
C ARG A 9 -18.97 3.16 -5.85
N GLY A 10 -18.21 3.16 -6.95
CA GLY A 10 -17.18 4.17 -7.18
C GLY A 10 -17.80 5.48 -7.65
N ARG A 11 -17.46 6.59 -6.99
CA ARG A 11 -17.83 7.95 -7.44
C ARG A 11 -16.55 8.71 -7.80
N ALA A 12 -16.51 9.26 -9.02
CA ALA A 12 -15.44 10.16 -9.44
C ALA A 12 -15.63 11.53 -8.77
N ARG A 13 -14.54 12.13 -8.30
CA ARG A 13 -14.48 13.49 -7.74
C ARG A 13 -13.22 14.21 -8.22
N SER A 14 -13.33 15.50 -8.49
CA SER A 14 -12.17 16.38 -8.61
C SER A 14 -11.60 16.66 -7.22
N THR A 15 -10.27 16.73 -7.13
CA THR A 15 -9.56 17.20 -5.93
C THR A 15 -8.77 18.44 -6.29
N GLN A 16 -8.80 19.42 -5.39
CA GLN A 16 -8.15 20.71 -5.58
C GLN A 16 -7.15 20.97 -4.45
N GLN A 17 -6.13 21.76 -4.74
CA GLN A 17 -5.19 22.32 -3.78
C GLN A 17 -4.59 23.59 -4.36
N MET A 18 -4.57 24.68 -3.59
CA MET A 18 -3.79 25.87 -3.93
C MET A 18 -2.47 25.84 -3.17
N GLU A 19 -1.38 26.16 -3.86
CA GLU A 19 -0.05 26.24 -3.30
C GLU A 19 0.54 27.64 -3.57
N PRO A 20 1.18 28.27 -2.57
CA PRO A 20 1.89 29.51 -2.79
C PRO A 20 3.21 29.21 -3.50
N THR A 21 3.33 29.62 -4.76
CA THR A 21 4.58 29.53 -5.53
C THR A 21 4.96 30.92 -6.06
N PRO A 22 6.24 31.32 -6.11
CA PRO A 22 6.62 32.61 -6.69
C PRO A 22 6.61 32.52 -8.23
N PRO A 23 6.09 33.51 -8.98
CA PRO A 23 5.43 34.76 -8.57
C PRO A 23 3.89 34.69 -8.50
N THR A 24 3.27 33.52 -8.67
CA THR A 24 1.82 33.34 -8.81
C THR A 24 1.27 32.19 -7.95
N LEU A 25 0.01 32.30 -7.49
CA LEU A 25 -0.66 31.18 -6.83
C LEU A 25 -0.89 30.04 -7.84
N THR A 26 -0.42 28.84 -7.53
CA THR A 26 -0.67 27.65 -8.35
C THR A 26 -1.87 26.87 -7.82
N SER A 27 -2.73 26.41 -8.73
CA SER A 27 -3.88 25.56 -8.39
C SER A 27 -3.71 24.18 -9.02
N SER A 28 -3.43 23.18 -8.18
CA SER A 28 -3.33 21.77 -8.60
C SER A 28 -4.72 21.13 -8.63
N HIS A 29 -5.02 20.43 -9.74
CA HIS A 29 -6.23 19.65 -9.94
C HIS A 29 -5.87 18.20 -10.25
N ASP A 30 -6.53 17.24 -9.60
CA ASP A 30 -6.38 15.82 -9.92
C ASP A 30 -7.73 15.09 -9.84
N VAL A 31 -7.86 14.00 -10.60
CA VAL A 31 -9.06 13.15 -10.64
C VAL A 31 -8.91 12.02 -9.64
N SER A 32 -9.90 11.84 -8.77
CA SER A 32 -9.93 10.77 -7.78
C SER A 32 -11.20 9.94 -7.89
N ILE A 33 -11.11 8.65 -7.56
CA ILE A 33 -12.27 7.78 -7.38
C ILE A 33 -12.30 7.35 -5.92
N ILE A 34 -13.44 7.58 -5.27
CA ILE A 34 -13.68 7.15 -3.89
C ILE A 34 -14.77 6.09 -3.92
N VAL A 35 -14.58 5.02 -3.14
CA VAL A 35 -15.61 3.99 -2.92
C VAL A 35 -16.50 4.45 -1.78
N THR A 36 -17.80 4.56 -2.06
CA THR A 36 -18.83 4.86 -1.07
C THR A 36 -19.84 3.72 -1.01
N THR A 37 -20.53 3.60 0.12
CA THR A 37 -21.75 2.79 0.18
C THR A 37 -22.77 3.31 -0.85
N THR A 38 -23.57 2.40 -1.40
CA THR A 38 -24.69 2.75 -2.29
C THR A 38 -25.91 3.15 -1.49
N SER A 39 -26.55 4.26 -1.87
CA SER A 39 -27.99 4.45 -1.61
C SER A 39 -28.74 3.51 -2.57
N ASN A 40 -29.22 2.37 -2.07
CA ASN A 40 -30.05 1.46 -2.86
C ASN A 40 -31.50 1.64 -2.43
N SER A 41 -32.36 2.04 -3.37
CA SER A 41 -33.80 1.88 -3.22
C SER A 41 -34.14 0.41 -2.93
N ASN A 42 -35.04 0.19 -1.98
CA ASN A 42 -35.22 -1.01 -1.15
C ASN A 42 -35.56 -2.36 -1.82
N GLU A 43 -35.48 -2.51 -3.14
CA GLU A 43 -35.84 -3.79 -3.79
C GLU A 43 -34.80 -4.93 -3.59
N ASN A 44 -33.54 -4.62 -3.25
CA ASN A 44 -32.48 -5.64 -3.17
C ASN A 44 -32.09 -6.11 -1.77
N TYR A 45 -32.53 -5.46 -0.70
CA TYR A 45 -32.20 -5.92 0.66
C TYR A 45 -33.06 -7.10 1.13
N GLY A 46 -34.32 -7.17 0.66
CA GLY A 46 -35.21 -8.30 0.96
C GLY A 46 -34.72 -9.62 0.37
N THR A 47 -34.05 -9.60 -0.78
CA THR A 47 -33.59 -10.79 -1.51
C THR A 47 -32.30 -11.39 -0.96
N GLU A 48 -31.35 -10.57 -0.47
CA GLU A 48 -30.13 -11.09 0.17
C GLU A 48 -30.45 -11.69 1.55
N ALA A 49 -31.40 -11.13 2.31
CA ALA A 49 -31.88 -11.71 3.57
C ALA A 49 -32.75 -12.98 3.37
N SER A 50 -33.54 -13.06 2.29
CA SER A 50 -34.43 -14.21 2.05
C SER A 50 -33.73 -15.49 1.58
N SER A 51 -32.45 -15.43 1.18
CA SER A 51 -31.68 -16.62 0.80
C SER A 51 -31.40 -17.58 1.97
N ALA A 52 -31.68 -17.15 3.21
CA ALA A 52 -31.56 -17.96 4.42
C ALA A 52 -32.90 -18.52 4.95
N SER A 53 -34.02 -18.34 4.24
CA SER A 53 -35.33 -18.83 4.69
C SER A 53 -36.18 -19.30 3.51
N SER A 54 -36.15 -20.60 3.27
CA SER A 54 -37.07 -21.25 2.34
C SER A 54 -38.43 -21.51 3.00
N LYS A 55 -39.49 -21.42 2.16
CA LYS A 55 -40.90 -21.79 2.40
C LYS A 55 -41.78 -20.70 3.01
N LEU A 56 -42.54 -20.03 2.14
CA LEU A 56 -44.01 -19.93 2.17
C LEU A 56 -44.49 -19.04 1.01
N ARG A 57 -45.21 -19.63 0.04
CA ARG A 57 -46.19 -18.93 -0.81
C ARG A 57 -47.52 -18.88 -0.04
N PRO A 58 -48.36 -17.85 -0.22
CA PRO A 58 -49.46 -18.02 -1.17
C PRO A 58 -49.83 -16.78 -2.00
N SER A 59 -50.61 -17.10 -3.03
CA SER A 59 -51.27 -16.31 -4.08
C SER A 59 -52.37 -15.35 -3.60
N ALA A 60 -52.56 -14.22 -4.29
CA ALA A 60 -53.89 -13.71 -4.64
C ALA A 60 -53.83 -12.69 -5.79
N SER A 61 -54.66 -12.96 -6.80
CA SER A 61 -55.01 -12.13 -7.95
C SER A 61 -55.97 -11.00 -7.60
N GLY A 62 -55.87 -9.84 -8.26
CA GLY A 62 -56.94 -8.83 -8.19
C GLY A 62 -56.64 -7.55 -8.98
N ARG A 63 -57.45 -7.29 -10.02
CA ARG A 63 -57.46 -6.07 -10.82
C ARG A 63 -57.92 -4.88 -9.97
N GLY A 64 -57.38 -3.69 -10.26
CA GLY A 64 -57.82 -2.43 -9.67
C GLY A 64 -56.91 -1.28 -10.08
N ARG A 65 -56.89 -0.95 -11.38
CA ARG A 65 -56.61 0.41 -11.83
C ARG A 65 -57.84 1.23 -11.46
N ASP A 66 -57.71 2.21 -10.59
CA ASP A 66 -58.07 3.61 -10.88
C ASP A 66 -58.11 4.49 -9.63
N GLN A 67 -57.78 5.76 -9.87
CA GLN A 67 -58.01 6.95 -9.07
C GLN A 67 -57.19 7.12 -7.77
N LEU A 68 -56.02 7.76 -7.91
CA LEU A 68 -55.61 8.78 -6.97
C LEU A 68 -55.18 10.04 -7.72
N SER A 69 -55.91 11.10 -7.38
CA SER A 69 -55.95 12.42 -7.98
C SER A 69 -54.65 13.21 -7.87
N LYS A 70 -54.42 14.04 -8.89
CA LYS A 70 -53.42 15.10 -8.98
C LYS A 70 -53.39 15.97 -7.71
N GLN A 71 -52.39 15.76 -6.87
CA GLN A 71 -51.77 16.81 -6.05
C GLN A 71 -50.26 16.68 -6.24
N THR A 72 -49.62 17.72 -6.77
CA THR A 72 -48.17 17.82 -6.86
C THR A 72 -47.63 17.85 -5.43
N PRO A 73 -46.86 16.85 -4.96
CA PRO A 73 -46.28 16.92 -3.62
C PRO A 73 -45.22 18.03 -3.62
N ALA A 74 -45.21 18.85 -2.57
CA ALA A 74 -44.10 19.74 -2.27
C ALA A 74 -42.77 18.94 -2.25
N VAL A 75 -41.70 19.59 -2.67
CA VAL A 75 -40.34 19.04 -2.69
C VAL A 75 -40.03 18.40 -1.32
N ALA A 76 -39.73 17.09 -1.32
CA ALA A 76 -39.39 16.36 -0.11
C ALA A 76 -38.15 16.98 0.56
N GLU A 77 -38.27 17.41 1.81
CA GLU A 77 -37.10 17.78 2.62
C GLU A 77 -36.34 16.51 3.02
N GLU A 78 -35.16 16.29 2.42
CA GLU A 78 -34.25 15.23 2.83
C GLU A 78 -33.74 15.52 4.25
N SER A 79 -34.16 14.71 5.22
CA SER A 79 -33.74 14.83 6.61
C SER A 79 -32.67 13.78 6.93
N ARG A 80 -31.53 14.22 7.49
CA ARG A 80 -30.41 13.33 7.89
C ARG A 80 -30.52 12.95 9.36
N TRP A 81 -30.32 11.66 9.65
CA TRP A 81 -30.50 11.13 10.98
C TRP A 81 -29.43 10.10 11.35
N VAL A 82 -29.21 9.88 12.66
CA VAL A 82 -28.35 8.82 13.18
C VAL A 82 -29.23 7.72 13.76
N VAL A 83 -29.04 6.49 13.29
CA VAL A 83 -29.70 5.29 13.83
C VAL A 83 -28.98 4.86 15.09
N SER A 84 -29.72 4.72 16.19
CA SER A 84 -29.17 4.26 17.47
C SER A 84 -29.38 2.76 17.69
N THR A 85 -30.43 2.15 17.13
CA THR A 85 -30.85 0.76 17.45
C THR A 85 -31.75 0.19 16.36
N LEU A 86 -31.75 -1.15 16.19
CA LEU A 86 -32.71 -1.89 15.37
C LEU A 86 -33.77 -2.56 16.26
N THR A 87 -35.05 -2.53 15.88
CA THR A 87 -36.10 -3.29 16.60
C THR A 87 -36.44 -4.58 15.85
N ILE A 88 -36.57 -5.69 16.57
CA ILE A 88 -36.97 -7.01 16.00
C ILE A 88 -38.49 -7.07 15.74
N GLU A 89 -39.27 -6.06 16.14
CA GLU A 89 -40.72 -6.04 15.94
C GLU A 89 -41.10 -5.72 14.48
N ASP A 90 -41.99 -6.56 13.93
CA ASP A 90 -42.59 -6.34 12.61
C ASP A 90 -43.59 -5.16 12.66
N PHE A 91 -43.59 -4.31 11.64
CA PHE A 91 -44.58 -3.23 11.50
C PHE A 91 -45.91 -3.79 10.95
N LYS A 92 -46.61 -4.59 11.76
CA LYS A 92 -47.84 -5.31 11.35
C LYS A 92 -49.14 -4.53 11.57
N SER A 93 -49.12 -3.43 12.31
CA SER A 93 -50.30 -2.58 12.56
C SER A 93 -49.87 -1.13 12.80
N ASN A 94 -50.77 -0.16 12.54
CA ASN A 94 -50.57 1.29 12.79
C ASN A 94 -50.35 1.65 14.29
N SER A 95 -50.10 0.66 15.14
CA SER A 95 -49.73 0.81 16.54
C SER A 95 -48.23 1.07 16.69
N ARG A 96 -47.86 1.99 17.58
CA ARG A 96 -46.47 2.31 17.87
C ARG A 96 -45.73 1.07 18.43
N PRO A 97 -44.57 0.66 17.86
CA PRO A 97 -43.76 -0.43 18.39
C PRO A 97 -43.29 -0.15 19.82
N SER A 98 -42.95 -1.21 20.55
CA SER A 98 -42.35 -1.08 21.87
C SER A 98 -40.89 -0.58 21.76
N LYS A 99 -40.37 0.08 22.82
CA LYS A 99 -38.97 0.53 22.80
C LYS A 99 -38.04 -0.69 22.79
N PRO A 100 -36.97 -0.69 21.98
CA PRO A 100 -36.00 -1.78 22.00
C PRO A 100 -35.29 -1.86 23.36
N ASN A 101 -35.04 -3.08 23.83
CA ASN A 101 -34.18 -3.34 24.99
C ASN A 101 -32.70 -3.07 24.65
N ASP A 102 -31.89 -2.76 25.67
CA ASP A 102 -30.45 -2.40 25.56
C ASP A 102 -29.56 -3.44 24.85
N GLN A 103 -30.07 -4.64 24.56
CA GLN A 103 -29.36 -5.71 23.85
C GLN A 103 -29.34 -5.55 22.31
N CYS A 104 -30.04 -4.57 21.72
CA CYS A 104 -30.15 -4.38 20.26
C CYS A 104 -29.39 -3.15 19.71
N THR A 105 -28.44 -2.60 20.47
CA THR A 105 -27.65 -1.43 20.03
C THR A 105 -26.72 -1.78 18.88
N LEU A 106 -26.77 -0.98 17.81
CA LEU A 106 -25.75 -1.01 16.76
C LEU A 106 -24.44 -0.52 17.38
N GLY A 107 -23.37 -1.31 17.30
CA GLY A 107 -22.05 -0.96 17.84
C GLY A 107 -21.38 0.23 17.13
N GLU A 108 -21.97 0.73 16.04
CA GLU A 108 -21.50 1.89 15.27
C GLU A 108 -22.67 2.81 14.92
N GLU A 109 -22.48 4.13 15.02
CA GLU A 109 -23.46 5.14 14.58
C GLU A 109 -23.58 5.13 13.05
N ILE A 110 -24.76 4.75 12.54
CA ILE A 110 -25.05 4.77 11.10
C ILE A 110 -25.87 6.00 10.77
N ARG A 111 -25.39 6.82 9.82
CA ARG A 111 -26.15 7.95 9.27
C ARG A 111 -27.05 7.50 8.13
N VAL A 112 -28.28 7.97 8.16
CA VAL A 112 -29.32 7.64 7.19
C VAL A 112 -30.07 8.87 6.73
N ILE A 113 -30.59 8.81 5.52
CA ILE A 113 -31.48 9.79 4.91
C ILE A 113 -32.88 9.20 4.97
N VAL A 114 -33.79 9.91 5.63
CA VAL A 114 -35.20 9.49 5.68
C VAL A 114 -35.93 10.20 4.56
N ASN A 115 -36.49 9.42 3.63
CA ASN A 115 -37.32 9.95 2.55
C ASN A 115 -38.72 10.22 3.12
N PHE A 116 -38.95 11.48 3.49
CA PHE A 116 -40.22 11.89 4.09
C PHE A 116 -41.31 11.92 3.02
N PHE A 117 -42.09 10.84 2.94
CA PHE A 117 -43.42 10.93 2.34
C PHE A 117 -44.37 11.40 3.45
N PRO A 118 -45.22 12.42 3.24
CA PRO A 118 -46.29 12.76 4.17
C PRO A 118 -47.35 11.64 4.13
N VAL A 119 -47.03 10.51 4.75
CA VAL A 119 -47.85 9.32 4.78
C VAL A 119 -48.74 9.43 6.01
N VAL A 120 -49.93 9.99 5.83
CA VAL A 120 -51.00 9.96 6.85
C VAL A 120 -51.53 8.51 7.02
N GLN A 121 -51.26 7.60 6.06
CA GLN A 121 -51.65 6.19 6.10
C GLN A 121 -50.62 5.29 5.40
N TYR A 122 -50.06 4.31 6.12
CA TYR A 122 -49.12 3.32 5.57
C TYR A 122 -49.73 2.65 4.32
N PRO A 123 -49.10 2.71 3.13
CA PRO A 123 -49.63 2.04 1.97
C PRO A 123 -49.66 0.54 2.23
N GLN A 124 -50.81 -0.12 2.07
CA GLN A 124 -50.97 -1.59 2.25
C GLN A 124 -50.17 -2.46 1.24
N LYS A 125 -49.19 -1.86 0.55
CA LYS A 125 -48.25 -2.52 -0.37
C LYS A 125 -46.83 -2.07 -0.02
N GLY A 126 -46.29 -2.61 1.05
CA GLY A 126 -44.90 -2.44 1.52
C GLY A 126 -44.54 -3.64 2.39
N PHE A 127 -43.26 -4.01 2.49
CA PHE A 127 -42.79 -5.27 3.06
C PHE A 127 -43.04 -5.30 4.58
N PRO A 128 -44.15 -5.88 5.07
CA PRO A 128 -44.61 -5.68 6.45
C PRO A 128 -43.82 -6.50 7.49
N SER A 129 -42.89 -7.33 7.01
CA SER A 129 -41.99 -8.18 7.80
C SER A 129 -40.57 -7.62 7.90
N LEU A 130 -40.33 -6.39 7.44
CA LEU A 130 -39.02 -5.76 7.62
C LEU A 130 -38.92 -5.10 9.01
N PRO A 131 -37.75 -5.19 9.66
CA PRO A 131 -37.49 -4.50 10.93
C PRO A 131 -37.66 -2.98 10.83
N VAL A 132 -38.01 -2.36 11.94
CA VAL A 132 -38.11 -0.90 12.08
C VAL A 132 -36.81 -0.34 12.69
N LEU A 133 -36.39 0.82 12.20
CA LEU A 133 -35.22 1.54 12.73
C LEU A 133 -35.66 2.45 13.87
N TYR A 134 -34.94 2.37 14.99
CA TYR A 134 -35.12 3.26 16.13
C TYR A 134 -34.07 4.37 16.09
N MET A 135 -34.55 5.60 15.95
CA MET A 135 -33.73 6.80 15.79
C MET A 135 -33.47 7.45 17.15
N HIS A 136 -32.34 8.14 17.30
CA HIS A 136 -31.90 8.77 18.55
C HIS A 136 -32.93 9.75 19.16
N ASN A 137 -33.83 10.32 18.34
CA ASN A 137 -34.92 11.20 18.77
C ASN A 137 -36.23 10.46 19.13
N LYS A 138 -36.19 9.14 19.33
CA LYS A 138 -37.34 8.27 19.65
C LYS A 138 -38.36 8.11 18.51
N ALA A 139 -37.96 8.38 17.27
CA ALA A 139 -38.74 8.09 16.08
C ALA A 139 -38.54 6.64 15.63
N PHE A 140 -39.61 6.03 15.10
CA PHE A 140 -39.62 4.71 14.51
C PHE A 140 -39.80 4.87 13.00
N VAL A 141 -38.83 4.42 12.22
CA VAL A 141 -38.86 4.56 10.76
C VAL A 141 -38.74 3.17 10.14
N PRO A 142 -39.74 2.69 9.38
CA PRO A 142 -39.62 1.44 8.64
C PRO A 142 -38.41 1.50 7.70
N MET A 143 -37.66 0.39 7.63
CA MET A 143 -36.44 0.32 6.83
C MET A 143 -36.66 0.67 5.35
N GLU A 144 -37.88 0.47 4.85
CA GLU A 144 -38.26 0.79 3.47
C GLU A 144 -38.30 2.29 3.11
N PHE A 145 -38.29 3.18 4.12
CA PHE A 145 -38.28 4.65 3.92
C PHE A 145 -36.92 5.28 4.18
N VAL A 146 -35.88 4.46 4.36
CA VAL A 146 -34.56 4.91 4.76
C VAL A 146 -33.52 4.55 3.71
N ASP A 147 -32.79 5.55 3.26
CA ASP A 147 -31.57 5.38 2.47
C ASP A 147 -30.35 5.52 3.38
N ILE A 148 -29.35 4.66 3.21
CA ILE A 148 -28.08 4.82 3.93
C ILE A 148 -27.33 6.01 3.31
N GLU A 149 -26.89 6.95 4.15
CA GLU A 149 -26.06 8.06 3.67
C GLU A 149 -24.78 7.48 3.04
N PRO A 150 -24.36 7.91 1.83
CA PRO A 150 -23.15 7.39 1.22
C PRO A 150 -21.91 7.70 2.09
N VAL A 151 -21.45 6.71 2.85
CA VAL A 151 -20.25 6.81 3.69
C VAL A 151 -19.06 6.23 2.94
N ARG A 152 -17.90 6.86 3.11
CA ARG A 152 -16.64 6.36 2.57
C ARG A 152 -16.29 5.03 3.23
N ILE A 153 -16.11 3.99 2.43
CA ILE A 153 -15.66 2.69 2.93
C ILE A 153 -14.18 2.79 3.31
N LYS A 154 -13.86 2.53 4.58
CA LYS A 154 -12.48 2.64 5.11
C LYS A 154 -11.64 1.41 4.84
N LYS A 155 -12.27 0.23 4.70
CA LYS A 155 -11.59 -1.05 4.46
C LYS A 155 -12.30 -1.80 3.33
N ILE A 156 -11.54 -2.14 2.30
CA ILE A 156 -11.99 -2.91 1.14
C ILE A 156 -11.21 -4.23 1.07
N THR A 157 -11.81 -5.27 0.49
CA THR A 157 -11.14 -6.56 0.25
C THR A 157 -10.07 -6.45 -0.83
N ASP A 158 -9.22 -7.47 -0.97
CA ASP A 158 -8.20 -7.50 -2.03
C ASP A 158 -8.86 -7.57 -3.42
N GLU A 159 -9.98 -8.30 -3.53
CA GLU A 159 -10.75 -8.45 -4.76
C GLU A 159 -11.40 -7.13 -5.16
N GLU A 160 -12.00 -6.42 -4.20
CA GLU A 160 -12.55 -5.07 -4.42
C GLU A 160 -11.46 -4.06 -4.78
N ARG A 161 -10.28 -4.17 -4.16
CA ARG A 161 -9.13 -3.32 -4.50
C ARG A 161 -8.63 -3.59 -5.90
N ALA A 162 -8.52 -4.85 -6.31
CA ALA A 162 -8.13 -5.21 -7.67
C ALA A 162 -9.13 -4.66 -8.70
N LEU A 163 -10.43 -4.80 -8.44
CA LEU A 163 -11.48 -4.24 -9.29
C LEU A 163 -11.44 -2.72 -9.33
N LEU A 164 -11.21 -2.05 -8.20
CA LEU A 164 -11.06 -0.60 -8.13
C LEU A 164 -9.85 -0.14 -8.94
N CYS A 165 -8.71 -0.80 -8.80
CA CYS A 165 -7.52 -0.51 -9.61
C CYS A 165 -7.81 -0.67 -11.10
N GLN A 166 -8.46 -1.76 -11.51
CA GLN A 166 -8.84 -1.99 -12.91
C GLN A 166 -9.75 -0.87 -13.44
N LYS A 167 -10.76 -0.45 -12.66
CA LYS A 167 -11.72 0.58 -13.06
C LYS A 167 -11.20 2.01 -12.98
N SER A 168 -10.20 2.27 -12.15
CA SER A 168 -9.62 3.61 -11.94
C SER A 168 -8.32 3.85 -12.71
N SER A 169 -7.78 2.82 -13.35
CA SER A 169 -6.59 2.93 -14.19
C SER A 169 -6.88 3.72 -15.45
N LEU A 170 -6.18 4.84 -15.61
CA LEU A 170 -6.24 5.71 -16.78
C LEU A 170 -4.85 5.79 -17.42
N LYS A 171 -4.81 5.81 -18.76
CA LYS A 171 -3.58 6.15 -19.46
C LYS A 171 -3.19 7.62 -19.19
N PRO A 172 -1.91 8.00 -19.32
CA PRO A 172 -1.46 9.36 -19.05
C PRO A 172 -2.20 10.41 -19.88
N CYS A 173 -2.41 10.16 -21.18
CA CYS A 173 -3.19 11.04 -22.05
C CYS A 173 -4.68 11.14 -21.63
N GLU A 174 -5.32 10.03 -21.25
CA GLU A 174 -6.70 10.01 -20.77
C GLU A 174 -6.84 10.80 -19.46
N ARG A 175 -5.86 10.66 -18.54
CA ARG A 175 -5.84 11.43 -17.29
C ARG A 175 -5.61 12.91 -17.55
N ARG A 176 -4.68 13.27 -18.44
CA ARG A 176 -4.44 14.66 -18.86
C ARG A 176 -5.72 15.28 -19.40
N GLN A 177 -6.41 14.58 -20.30
CA GLN A 177 -7.67 15.05 -20.86
C GLN A 177 -8.75 15.20 -19.77
N ALA A 178 -8.92 14.21 -18.90
CA ALA A 178 -9.90 14.28 -17.81
C ALA A 178 -9.66 15.47 -16.85
N ILE A 179 -8.39 15.83 -16.60
CA ILE A 179 -8.05 17.02 -15.80
C ILE A 179 -8.40 18.31 -16.57
N GLN A 180 -8.14 18.37 -17.88
CA GLN A 180 -8.53 19.51 -18.71
C GLN A 180 -10.06 19.64 -18.80
N ASP A 181 -10.78 18.52 -18.95
CA ASP A 181 -12.24 18.51 -19.04
C ASP A 181 -12.91 19.03 -17.77
N ILE A 182 -12.32 18.82 -16.58
CA ILE A 182 -12.83 19.39 -15.32
C ILE A 182 -12.92 20.92 -15.42
N ARG A 183 -11.91 21.57 -16.02
CA ARG A 183 -11.87 23.03 -16.19
C ARG A 183 -12.87 23.56 -17.21
N HIS A 184 -13.33 22.71 -18.12
CA HIS A 184 -14.29 23.08 -19.16
C HIS A 184 -15.73 22.62 -18.84
N ASN A 185 -15.95 21.92 -17.72
CA ASN A 185 -17.26 21.39 -17.37
C ASN A 185 -18.07 22.39 -16.54
N PRO A 186 -19.14 22.99 -17.10
CA PRO A 186 -19.95 24.00 -16.40
C PRO A 186 -20.69 23.44 -15.19
N LYS A 187 -20.88 22.11 -15.09
CA LYS A 187 -21.52 21.45 -13.94
C LYS A 187 -20.54 21.07 -12.83
N GLN A 188 -19.22 21.15 -13.06
CA GLN A 188 -18.22 20.66 -12.11
C GLN A 188 -17.30 21.75 -11.56
N GLN A 189 -16.85 22.73 -12.36
CA GLN A 189 -16.05 23.88 -11.91
C GLN A 189 -15.75 24.84 -13.07
N CYS A 190 -16.57 25.88 -13.26
CA CYS A 190 -16.22 27.04 -14.09
C CYS A 190 -15.86 28.20 -13.14
N PHE A 191 -14.56 28.36 -12.82
CA PHE A 191 -14.12 29.37 -11.86
C PHE A 191 -14.41 30.79 -12.35
N GLU A 192 -14.45 30.96 -13.67
CA GLU A 192 -14.74 32.19 -14.39
C GLU A 192 -16.20 32.61 -14.22
N GLU A 193 -17.09 31.69 -13.82
CA GLU A 193 -18.51 31.97 -13.52
C GLU A 193 -18.81 32.01 -12.02
N ASP A 194 -17.87 31.58 -11.18
CA ASP A 194 -18.06 31.51 -9.73
C ASP A 194 -18.13 32.93 -9.10
N PRO A 195 -19.21 33.25 -8.37
CA PRO A 195 -19.40 34.58 -7.80
C PRO A 195 -18.35 34.95 -6.74
N PHE A 196 -17.79 33.96 -6.03
CA PHE A 196 -16.72 34.20 -5.05
C PHE A 196 -15.40 34.47 -5.77
N VAL A 197 -15.04 33.70 -6.79
CA VAL A 197 -13.80 33.94 -7.56
C VAL A 197 -13.81 35.34 -8.18
N LYS A 198 -14.95 35.76 -8.76
CA LYS A 198 -15.14 37.12 -9.29
C LYS A 198 -15.02 38.19 -8.22
N ALA A 199 -15.65 37.99 -7.06
CA ALA A 199 -15.61 38.96 -5.96
C ALA A 199 -14.18 39.24 -5.47
N TRP A 200 -13.29 38.25 -5.57
CA TRP A 200 -11.87 38.36 -5.19
C TRP A 200 -10.97 38.78 -6.37
N ASN A 201 -11.52 39.10 -7.55
CA ASN A 201 -10.80 39.43 -8.78
C ASN A 201 -9.72 38.39 -9.15
N LEU A 202 -10.00 37.11 -8.87
CA LEU A 202 -9.10 36.02 -9.21
C LEU A 202 -9.32 35.59 -10.66
N ASN A 203 -8.23 35.41 -11.40
CA ASN A 203 -8.24 34.78 -12.71
C ASN A 203 -7.42 33.49 -12.64
N VAL A 204 -8.04 32.36 -12.92
CA VAL A 204 -7.39 31.05 -12.87
C VAL A 204 -7.25 30.53 -14.29
N ASP A 205 -6.03 30.35 -14.77
CA ASP A 205 -5.79 29.85 -16.13
C ASP A 205 -6.44 28.47 -16.35
N VAL A 206 -6.98 28.29 -17.56
CA VAL A 206 -7.61 27.06 -18.03
C VAL A 206 -6.56 26.10 -18.58
N LYS A 207 -5.42 26.62 -19.03
CA LYS A 207 -4.32 25.83 -19.58
C LYS A 207 -3.45 25.28 -18.45
N MET A 208 -2.95 24.05 -18.65
CA MET A 208 -1.94 23.49 -17.78
C MET A 208 -0.64 24.30 -17.90
N MET A 209 0.02 24.52 -16.77
CA MET A 209 1.33 25.17 -16.73
C MET A 209 2.37 24.33 -17.49
N ILE A 210 3.17 24.99 -18.33
CA ILE A 210 4.33 24.39 -19.02
C ILE A 210 5.56 24.73 -18.20
N ILE A 211 6.34 23.72 -17.83
CA ILE A 211 7.47 23.84 -16.92
C ILE A 211 8.67 23.13 -17.52
N PRO A 212 9.86 23.75 -17.53
CA PRO A 212 11.08 23.07 -17.95
C PRO A 212 11.38 21.89 -17.02
N ALA A 213 11.79 20.78 -17.61
CA ALA A 213 12.21 19.59 -16.88
C ALA A 213 13.57 19.12 -17.42
N ARG A 214 14.35 18.51 -16.54
CA ARG A 214 15.66 17.92 -16.86
C ARG A 214 15.56 16.41 -16.73
N ILE A 215 16.24 15.67 -17.60
CA ILE A 215 16.33 14.20 -17.49
C ILE A 215 17.72 13.86 -16.97
N LEU A 216 17.79 13.29 -15.78
CA LEU A 216 19.02 12.75 -15.24
C LEU A 216 19.43 11.49 -15.99
N SER A 217 20.70 11.40 -16.37
CA SER A 217 21.30 10.17 -16.85
C SER A 217 21.25 9.10 -15.76
N MET A 218 20.94 7.86 -16.14
CA MET A 218 21.03 6.75 -15.20
C MET A 218 22.49 6.54 -14.76
N PRO A 219 22.73 6.13 -13.50
CA PRO A 219 24.06 5.71 -13.09
C PRO A 219 24.46 4.40 -13.79
N THR A 220 25.76 4.22 -14.03
CA THR A 220 26.28 2.94 -14.53
C THR A 220 26.14 1.87 -13.45
N ILE A 221 25.53 0.74 -13.79
CA ILE A 221 25.38 -0.42 -12.89
C ILE A 221 26.48 -1.43 -13.21
N VAL A 222 27.23 -1.82 -12.20
CA VAL A 222 28.37 -2.74 -12.31
C VAL A 222 27.96 -4.09 -11.71
N TYR A 223 27.97 -5.15 -12.52
CA TYR A 223 27.69 -6.50 -12.05
C TYR A 223 28.96 -7.20 -11.62
N ASN A 224 29.90 -7.48 -12.51
CA ASN A 224 31.22 -7.99 -12.15
C ASN A 224 32.27 -7.10 -12.81
N ASN A 225 33.55 -7.45 -12.70
CA ASN A 225 34.62 -6.65 -13.29
C ASN A 225 34.53 -6.51 -14.82
N THR A 226 33.69 -7.30 -15.50
CA THR A 226 33.61 -7.34 -16.97
C THR A 226 32.28 -6.82 -17.53
N PHE A 227 31.21 -6.77 -16.73
CA PHE A 227 29.88 -6.38 -17.19
C PHE A 227 29.34 -5.12 -16.51
N ARG A 228 29.04 -4.12 -17.35
CA ARG A 228 28.46 -2.83 -16.98
C ARG A 228 27.19 -2.57 -17.79
N VAL A 229 26.15 -2.08 -17.12
CA VAL A 229 24.95 -1.54 -17.75
C VAL A 229 25.08 -0.03 -17.75
N THR A 230 25.11 0.56 -18.94
CA THR A 230 25.21 2.00 -19.16
C THR A 230 23.93 2.51 -19.81
N ALA A 231 23.76 3.84 -19.87
CA ALA A 231 22.58 4.47 -20.46
C ALA A 231 22.37 4.06 -21.94
N GLU A 232 23.46 3.83 -22.69
CA GLU A 232 23.42 3.46 -24.10
C GLU A 232 23.00 2.00 -24.33
N ARG A 233 23.07 1.17 -23.30
CA ARG A 233 22.77 -0.28 -23.37
C ARG A 233 21.31 -0.60 -23.03
N ILE A 234 20.54 0.37 -22.55
CA ILE A 234 19.14 0.16 -22.16
C ILE A 234 18.19 0.75 -23.20
N GLN A 235 17.11 0.04 -23.47
CA GLN A 235 16.06 0.52 -24.39
C GLN A 235 15.05 1.43 -23.70
N GLN A 236 14.81 1.20 -22.41
CA GLN A 236 13.79 1.89 -21.63
C GLN A 236 14.44 2.48 -20.36
N PRO A 237 14.56 3.82 -20.25
CA PRO A 237 15.05 4.47 -19.04
C PRO A 237 14.30 3.99 -17.79
N GLY A 238 15.06 3.59 -16.76
CA GLY A 238 14.52 3.05 -15.51
C GLY A 238 14.29 1.54 -15.52
N VAL A 239 14.58 0.83 -16.62
CA VAL A 239 14.48 -0.63 -16.71
C VAL A 239 15.77 -1.20 -17.27
N TRP A 240 16.33 -2.18 -16.58
CA TRP A 240 17.39 -3.02 -17.12
C TRP A 240 17.07 -4.48 -16.83
N VAL A 241 17.43 -5.34 -17.78
CA VAL A 241 17.42 -6.78 -17.55
C VAL A 241 18.83 -7.15 -17.09
N SER A 242 18.91 -7.92 -16.01
CA SER A 242 20.17 -8.52 -15.59
C SER A 242 20.67 -9.40 -16.73
N ALA A 243 21.71 -8.95 -17.46
CA ALA A 243 22.34 -9.75 -18.50
C ALA A 243 22.73 -11.12 -17.92
N LYS A 244 22.90 -12.17 -18.74
CA LYS A 244 23.37 -13.50 -18.29
C LYS A 244 24.82 -13.44 -17.77
N THR A 245 25.01 -12.79 -16.64
CA THR A 245 26.29 -12.46 -16.00
C THR A 245 26.24 -12.81 -14.52
N ARG A 246 27.42 -12.94 -13.91
CA ARG A 246 27.57 -13.21 -12.48
C ARG A 246 27.17 -11.98 -11.65
N PHE A 247 26.68 -12.23 -10.44
CA PHE A 247 26.50 -11.17 -9.45
C PHE A 247 27.84 -10.55 -9.03
N TYR A 248 27.79 -9.37 -8.43
CA TYR A 248 28.97 -8.66 -7.93
C TYR A 248 29.68 -9.41 -6.82
N GLU A 249 28.92 -9.81 -5.81
CA GLU A 249 29.37 -10.68 -4.73
C GLU A 249 28.33 -11.78 -4.58
N PRO A 250 28.44 -12.88 -5.35
CA PRO A 250 27.55 -14.01 -5.20
C PRO A 250 27.82 -14.72 -3.87
N LYS A 251 26.75 -15.14 -3.20
CA LYS A 251 26.81 -15.94 -1.97
C LYS A 251 26.26 -17.33 -2.25
N ASN A 252 27.12 -18.31 -1.96
CA ASN A 252 26.76 -19.72 -2.04
C ASN A 252 25.69 -20.04 -1.02
N PHE A 253 24.80 -20.98 -1.38
CA PHE A 253 23.90 -21.57 -0.41
C PHE A 253 24.72 -22.28 0.68
N PRO A 254 24.28 -22.21 1.95
CA PRO A 254 24.93 -22.93 3.03
C PRO A 254 24.81 -24.44 2.83
N ALA A 255 25.71 -25.21 3.44
CA ALA A 255 25.71 -26.67 3.33
C ALA A 255 24.46 -27.31 3.98
N GLY A 256 23.92 -26.68 5.03
CA GLY A 256 22.64 -27.04 5.65
C GLY A 256 21.54 -26.10 5.20
N TRP A 257 20.89 -26.38 4.08
CA TRP A 257 19.67 -25.67 3.68
C TRP A 257 18.58 -26.66 3.27
N ALA A 258 17.33 -26.25 3.47
CA ALA A 258 16.18 -27.11 3.26
C ALA A 258 15.11 -26.43 2.39
N MET A 259 14.33 -27.27 1.72
CA MET A 259 13.12 -26.89 1.00
C MET A 259 11.91 -27.57 1.66
N ILE A 260 10.94 -26.79 2.12
CA ILE A 260 9.67 -27.31 2.63
C ILE A 260 8.58 -27.07 1.59
N ASN A 261 7.93 -28.13 1.15
CA ASN A 261 6.76 -28.09 0.30
C ASN A 261 5.47 -28.19 1.13
N LEU A 262 4.68 -27.11 1.16
CA LEU A 262 3.35 -27.06 1.77
C LEU A 262 2.23 -27.03 0.72
N SER A 263 2.56 -27.26 -0.55
CA SER A 263 1.62 -27.21 -1.66
C SER A 263 1.21 -28.61 -2.06
N SER A 264 -0.09 -28.87 -2.09
CA SER A 264 -0.63 -30.14 -2.59
C SER A 264 -0.58 -30.26 -4.11
N GLN A 265 -0.43 -29.15 -4.82
CA GLN A 265 -0.28 -29.12 -6.28
C GLN A 265 1.12 -29.52 -6.77
N LEU A 266 2.09 -29.61 -5.86
CA LEU A 266 3.49 -29.90 -6.18
C LEU A 266 3.85 -31.22 -5.51
N ASN A 267 4.37 -32.15 -6.29
CA ASN A 267 4.98 -33.37 -5.77
C ASN A 267 6.51 -33.24 -5.71
N GLU A 268 7.17 -34.25 -5.16
CA GLU A 268 8.61 -34.26 -4.97
C GLU A 268 9.38 -34.04 -6.29
N ASN A 269 8.95 -34.69 -7.38
CA ASN A 269 9.57 -34.52 -8.70
C ASN A 269 9.49 -33.08 -9.20
N MET A 270 8.35 -32.39 -9.00
CA MET A 270 8.22 -30.98 -9.37
C MET A 270 9.09 -30.07 -8.50
N CYS A 271 9.30 -30.42 -7.23
CA CYS A 271 10.23 -29.71 -6.36
C CYS A 271 11.68 -29.92 -6.80
N ILE A 272 12.03 -31.13 -7.25
CA ILE A 272 13.33 -31.45 -7.85
C ILE A 272 13.54 -30.66 -9.14
N ASP A 273 12.55 -30.64 -10.06
CA ASP A 273 12.60 -29.85 -11.30
C ASP A 273 12.84 -28.36 -11.01
N PHE A 274 12.12 -27.82 -10.02
CA PHE A 274 12.33 -26.44 -9.56
C PHE A 274 13.74 -26.20 -9.03
N TYR A 275 14.25 -27.11 -8.20
CA TYR A 275 15.63 -27.05 -7.71
C TYR A 275 16.65 -27.13 -8.85
N GLU A 276 16.47 -28.04 -9.81
CA GLU A 276 17.39 -28.20 -10.94
C GLU A 276 17.50 -26.93 -11.78
N GLU A 277 16.36 -26.26 -12.02
CA GLU A 277 16.31 -24.97 -12.72
C GLU A 277 16.99 -23.87 -11.88
N MET A 278 16.70 -23.83 -10.57
CA MET A 278 17.35 -22.89 -9.66
C MET A 278 18.87 -23.10 -9.63
N ASN A 279 19.35 -24.33 -9.60
CA ASN A 279 20.78 -24.65 -9.64
C ASN A 279 21.41 -24.22 -10.97
N TYR A 280 20.76 -24.48 -12.10
CA TYR A 280 21.22 -24.04 -13.41
C TYR A 280 21.41 -22.51 -13.47
N ILE A 281 20.41 -21.73 -13.05
CA ILE A 281 20.52 -20.27 -13.05
C ILE A 281 21.52 -19.78 -12.00
N SER A 282 21.55 -20.38 -10.80
CA SER A 282 22.51 -20.05 -9.74
C SER A 282 23.94 -20.11 -10.24
N ASN A 283 24.30 -21.18 -10.95
CA ASN A 283 25.63 -21.35 -11.54
C ASN A 283 25.97 -20.22 -12.53
N SER A 284 25.01 -19.81 -13.36
CA SER A 284 25.19 -18.66 -14.29
C SER A 284 25.39 -17.34 -13.55
N ARG A 285 24.82 -17.20 -12.33
CA ARG A 285 24.99 -16.06 -11.44
C ARG A 285 26.23 -16.15 -10.55
N GLY A 286 26.96 -17.26 -10.60
CA GLY A 286 28.15 -17.51 -9.81
C GLY A 286 27.88 -17.97 -8.38
N ILE A 287 26.67 -18.46 -8.11
CA ILE A 287 26.24 -19.03 -6.83
C ILE A 287 26.33 -20.55 -6.92
N ASN A 288 27.07 -21.18 -6.00
CA ASN A 288 26.98 -22.62 -5.77
C ASN A 288 25.69 -22.93 -4.98
N CYS A 289 24.85 -23.80 -5.54
CA CYS A 289 23.58 -24.22 -4.96
C CYS A 289 23.58 -25.76 -4.83
N PRO A 290 24.06 -26.33 -3.70
CA PRO A 290 24.02 -27.77 -3.50
C PRO A 290 22.57 -28.26 -3.33
N PRO A 291 22.29 -29.56 -3.50
CA PRO A 291 20.96 -30.11 -3.29
C PRO A 291 20.41 -29.82 -1.88
N PRO A 292 19.13 -29.41 -1.74
CA PRO A 292 18.50 -29.21 -0.43
C PRO A 292 18.06 -30.54 0.18
N GLU A 293 17.86 -30.54 1.49
CA GLU A 293 16.93 -31.51 2.11
C GLU A 293 15.49 -31.09 1.78
N ILE A 294 14.72 -31.95 1.11
CA ILE A 294 13.32 -31.69 0.74
C ILE A 294 12.40 -32.33 1.78
N TYR A 295 11.43 -31.55 2.25
CA TYR A 295 10.40 -31.98 3.20
C TYR A 295 9.02 -31.72 2.62
N GLU A 296 8.21 -32.77 2.53
CA GLU A 296 6.80 -32.65 2.16
C GLU A 296 5.93 -32.77 3.41
N ILE A 297 5.04 -31.79 3.61
CA ILE A 297 4.12 -31.78 4.76
C ILE A 297 2.70 -31.92 4.23
N ASP A 298 2.05 -33.01 4.64
CA ASP A 298 0.65 -33.28 4.31
C ASP A 298 -0.26 -32.12 4.75
N ILE A 299 -1.24 -31.78 3.90
CA ILE A 299 -2.24 -30.73 4.14
C ILE A 299 -2.84 -30.82 5.54
N ALA A 300 -3.13 -32.04 6.01
CA ALA A 300 -3.71 -32.29 7.34
C ALA A 300 -2.79 -31.87 8.50
N GLN A 301 -1.49 -31.82 8.26
CA GLN A 301 -0.45 -31.50 9.24
C GLN A 301 0.17 -30.10 9.05
N GLN A 302 -0.30 -29.32 8.08
CA GLN A 302 0.17 -27.96 7.83
C GLN A 302 -0.43 -26.97 8.84
N THR A 303 -0.11 -27.13 10.11
CA THR A 303 -0.31 -26.11 11.15
C THR A 303 0.99 -25.37 11.39
N SER A 304 0.92 -24.10 11.81
CA SER A 304 2.11 -23.31 12.14
C SER A 304 2.99 -24.04 13.18
N ASP A 305 2.38 -24.59 14.23
CA ASP A 305 3.09 -25.30 15.30
C ASP A 305 3.85 -26.53 14.79
N ASN A 306 3.24 -27.33 13.90
CA ASN A 306 3.90 -28.50 13.36
C ASN A 306 5.10 -28.11 12.47
N ILE A 307 4.93 -27.09 11.63
CA ILE A 307 6.00 -26.60 10.75
C ILE A 307 7.16 -26.01 11.58
N ILE A 308 6.85 -25.28 12.65
CA ILE A 308 7.85 -24.74 13.58
C ILE A 308 8.55 -25.88 14.35
N SER A 309 7.82 -26.93 14.76
CA SER A 309 8.41 -28.12 15.39
C SER A 309 9.39 -28.83 14.45
N ILE A 310 9.01 -29.02 13.18
CA ILE A 310 9.88 -29.59 12.14
C ILE A 310 11.12 -28.71 11.96
N LEU A 311 10.96 -27.38 11.90
CA LEU A 311 12.10 -26.46 11.87
C LEU A 311 13.00 -26.65 13.10
N GLY A 312 12.42 -26.78 14.30
CA GLY A 312 13.13 -27.11 15.54
C GLY A 312 13.99 -28.35 15.42
N GLN A 313 13.44 -29.43 14.86
CA GLN A 313 14.18 -30.66 14.60
C GLN A 313 15.34 -30.42 13.62
N MET A 314 15.11 -29.68 12.53
CA MET A 314 16.16 -29.32 11.57
C MET A 314 17.31 -28.53 12.22
N MET A 315 17.04 -27.72 13.24
CA MET A 315 18.07 -26.97 13.95
C MET A 315 18.95 -27.84 14.85
N THR A 316 18.43 -28.97 15.34
CA THR A 316 19.15 -29.88 16.25
C THR A 316 20.01 -30.93 15.53
N LYS A 317 19.90 -31.05 14.20
CA LYS A 317 20.70 -32.00 13.42
C LYS A 317 22.19 -31.62 13.42
N ASN A 318 23.06 -32.61 13.16
CA ASN A 318 24.51 -32.41 12.99
C ASN A 318 24.86 -31.30 11.98
N ARG A 319 24.01 -31.09 10.97
CA ARG A 319 24.03 -29.92 10.11
C ARG A 319 22.80 -29.08 10.41
N GLN A 320 22.98 -28.06 11.23
CA GLN A 320 21.95 -27.08 11.53
C GLN A 320 21.45 -26.43 10.22
N CYS A 321 20.13 -26.24 10.11
CA CYS A 321 19.58 -25.50 8.98
C CYS A 321 19.98 -24.02 9.07
N GLN A 322 20.57 -23.50 8.01
CA GLN A 322 21.08 -22.13 7.89
C GLN A 322 20.31 -21.30 6.85
N PHE A 323 19.48 -21.94 6.03
CA PHE A 323 18.61 -21.27 5.08
C PHE A 323 17.40 -22.15 4.75
N LEU A 324 16.23 -21.53 4.65
CA LEU A 324 14.98 -22.25 4.41
C LEU A 324 14.22 -21.68 3.21
N LEU A 325 13.96 -22.52 2.21
CA LEU A 325 13.02 -22.21 1.12
C LEU A 325 11.68 -22.88 1.43
N VAL A 326 10.58 -22.13 1.39
CA VAL A 326 9.25 -22.69 1.67
C VAL A 326 8.31 -22.41 0.51
N ILE A 327 7.73 -23.47 -0.03
CA ILE A 327 6.62 -23.38 -0.95
C ILE A 327 5.34 -23.30 -0.11
N LEU A 328 4.68 -22.14 -0.18
CA LEU A 328 3.53 -21.83 0.65
C LEU A 328 2.28 -22.65 0.26
N PRO A 329 1.28 -22.78 1.16
CA PRO A 329 0.04 -23.47 0.85
C PRO A 329 -0.71 -22.89 -0.35
N ASP A 330 -1.52 -23.75 -0.99
CA ASP A 330 -2.43 -23.40 -2.07
C ASP A 330 -3.55 -22.45 -1.60
N ASP A 331 -4.09 -22.69 -0.40
CA ASP A 331 -5.14 -21.85 0.17
C ASP A 331 -4.62 -20.44 0.53
N LYS A 332 -5.38 -19.40 0.16
CA LYS A 332 -4.97 -17.99 0.33
C LYS A 332 -4.93 -17.59 1.81
N GLN A 333 -5.88 -18.06 2.62
CA GLN A 333 -5.99 -17.68 4.02
C GLN A 333 -4.92 -18.38 4.86
N LYS A 334 -4.82 -19.71 4.72
CA LYS A 334 -3.78 -20.53 5.36
C LYS A 334 -2.38 -20.07 5.01
N ARG A 335 -2.16 -19.68 3.74
CA ARG A 335 -0.90 -19.07 3.30
C ARG A 335 -0.54 -17.80 4.06
N LYS A 336 -1.52 -16.93 4.32
CA LYS A 336 -1.28 -15.66 5.03
C LYS A 336 -0.92 -15.91 6.50
N GLU A 337 -1.60 -16.86 7.13
CA GLU A 337 -1.35 -17.31 8.50
C GLU A 337 0.04 -17.92 8.65
N ILE A 338 0.32 -19.01 7.90
CA ILE A 338 1.61 -19.72 7.96
C ILE A 338 2.77 -18.81 7.57
N TYR A 339 2.59 -17.92 6.58
CA TYR A 339 3.63 -16.95 6.24
C TYR A 339 3.99 -16.05 7.43
N GLY A 340 2.99 -15.53 8.14
CA GLY A 340 3.20 -14.64 9.29
C GLY A 340 3.88 -15.36 10.46
N ASP A 341 3.35 -16.52 10.83
CA ASP A 341 3.84 -17.28 11.99
C ASP A 341 5.24 -17.82 11.75
N LEU A 342 5.50 -18.40 10.58
CA LEU A 342 6.83 -18.93 10.26
C LEU A 342 7.86 -17.82 10.13
N LYS A 343 7.48 -16.65 9.58
CA LYS A 343 8.36 -15.49 9.56
C LYS A 343 8.71 -15.00 10.95
N LYS A 344 7.71 -14.93 11.84
CA LYS A 344 7.90 -14.56 13.24
C LYS A 344 8.84 -15.54 13.94
N ALA A 345 8.61 -16.85 13.79
CA ALA A 345 9.45 -17.87 14.40
C ALA A 345 10.89 -17.80 13.90
N CYS A 346 11.11 -17.84 12.58
CA CYS A 346 12.47 -17.82 12.01
C CYS A 346 13.27 -16.56 12.35
N GLU A 347 12.63 -15.39 12.46
CA GLU A 347 13.31 -14.11 12.65
C GLU A 347 13.38 -13.65 14.12
N LEU A 348 12.42 -14.01 14.98
CA LEU A 348 12.31 -13.47 16.35
C LEU A 348 12.48 -14.52 17.45
N GLU A 349 12.24 -15.80 17.19
CA GLU A 349 12.36 -16.81 18.24
C GLU A 349 13.84 -17.17 18.50
N PRO A 350 14.27 -17.14 19.78
CA PRO A 350 15.64 -17.52 20.14
C PRO A 350 15.95 -18.96 19.71
N GLY A 351 17.08 -19.14 19.03
CA GLY A 351 17.55 -20.47 18.59
C GLY A 351 17.28 -20.80 17.12
N PHE A 352 16.41 -20.05 16.43
CA PHE A 352 16.26 -20.17 14.97
C PHE A 352 17.22 -19.26 14.21
N GLY A 353 16.90 -17.97 14.06
CA GLY A 353 17.73 -17.03 13.32
C GLY A 353 18.03 -17.47 11.87
N VAL A 354 17.05 -18.08 11.20
CA VAL A 354 17.23 -18.67 9.86
C VAL A 354 16.63 -17.75 8.79
N PRO A 355 17.42 -17.26 7.82
CA PRO A 355 16.87 -16.55 6.66
C PRO A 355 15.95 -17.44 5.84
N THR A 356 14.76 -16.93 5.51
CA THR A 356 13.75 -17.69 4.77
C THR A 356 13.38 -17.08 3.44
N GLN A 357 13.12 -17.91 2.43
CA GLN A 357 12.55 -17.53 1.13
C GLN A 357 11.23 -18.27 0.89
N MET A 358 10.12 -17.54 1.07
CA MET A 358 8.77 -18.06 0.83
C MET A 358 8.37 -17.84 -0.64
N ILE A 359 7.87 -18.88 -1.32
CA ILE A 359 7.40 -18.81 -2.71
C ILE A 359 5.95 -19.29 -2.82
N LYS A 360 5.17 -18.70 -3.72
CA LYS A 360 3.83 -19.21 -4.04
C LYS A 360 3.98 -20.48 -4.90
N PRO A 361 3.06 -21.45 -4.80
CA PRO A 361 3.09 -22.69 -5.60
C PRO A 361 3.28 -22.44 -7.11
N ASN A 362 2.48 -21.54 -7.70
CA ASN A 362 2.57 -21.22 -9.12
C ASN A 362 3.93 -20.65 -9.57
N ASN A 363 4.76 -20.16 -8.65
CA ASN A 363 6.11 -19.69 -8.95
C ASN A 363 7.17 -20.79 -8.83
N ALA A 364 6.81 -21.94 -8.25
CA ALA A 364 7.65 -23.13 -8.16
C ALA A 364 7.41 -24.11 -9.31
N VAL A 365 6.28 -24.00 -10.02
CA VAL A 365 6.00 -24.81 -11.21
C VAL A 365 6.92 -24.35 -12.35
N ILE A 366 7.80 -25.23 -12.79
CA ILE A 366 8.67 -25.05 -13.97
C ILE A 366 8.15 -25.94 -15.10
N GLY A 367 8.13 -25.44 -16.34
CA GLY A 367 7.95 -26.31 -17.49
C GLY A 367 9.04 -27.40 -17.53
N THR A 368 8.76 -28.59 -18.08
CA THR A 368 9.78 -29.65 -18.18
C THR A 368 11.07 -29.10 -18.79
N ARG A 369 12.27 -29.60 -18.43
CA ARG A 369 13.58 -29.04 -18.85
C ARG A 369 13.75 -28.78 -20.36
N ARG A 370 13.00 -29.47 -21.22
CA ARG A 370 12.94 -29.24 -22.69
C ARG A 370 12.00 -28.10 -23.13
N ASN A 371 11.13 -27.64 -22.24
CA ASN A 371 10.06 -26.65 -22.41
C ASN A 371 10.06 -25.52 -21.35
N ALA A 372 11.06 -25.44 -20.47
CA ALA A 372 11.23 -24.31 -19.57
C ALA A 372 11.33 -23.03 -20.42
N ASN A 373 10.35 -22.15 -20.26
CA ASN A 373 10.23 -20.98 -21.11
C ASN A 373 10.95 -19.78 -20.47
N ILE A 374 11.18 -18.73 -21.26
CA ILE A 374 11.90 -17.51 -20.83
C ILE A 374 11.33 -16.93 -19.52
N TRP A 375 10.04 -17.11 -19.29
CA TRP A 375 9.34 -16.69 -18.08
C TRP A 375 9.75 -17.47 -16.84
N ASP A 376 9.96 -18.78 -16.93
CA ASP A 376 10.42 -19.60 -15.81
C ASP A 376 11.82 -19.19 -15.37
N HIS A 377 12.73 -18.97 -16.34
CA HIS A 377 14.06 -18.43 -16.05
C HIS A 377 14.00 -17.08 -15.33
N ALA A 378 13.15 -16.16 -15.80
CA ALA A 378 13.01 -14.84 -15.20
C ALA A 378 12.44 -14.89 -13.77
N LYS A 379 11.49 -15.80 -13.49
CA LYS A 379 10.95 -16.02 -12.13
C LYS A 379 12.04 -16.48 -11.17
N VAL A 380 12.78 -17.51 -11.57
CA VAL A 380 13.85 -18.10 -10.75
C VAL A 380 15.00 -17.10 -10.54
N ASP A 381 15.38 -16.35 -11.58
CA ASP A 381 16.38 -15.29 -11.46
C ASP A 381 15.98 -14.21 -10.44
N ASN A 382 14.71 -13.79 -10.45
CA ASN A 382 14.17 -12.85 -9.46
C ASN A 382 14.16 -13.42 -8.04
N ILE A 383 13.96 -14.73 -7.88
CA ILE A 383 14.09 -15.41 -6.58
C ILE A 383 15.56 -15.36 -6.13
N LEU A 384 16.50 -15.66 -7.01
CA LEU A 384 17.94 -15.66 -6.71
C LEU A 384 18.47 -14.27 -6.34
N LEU A 385 17.97 -13.20 -6.97
CA LEU A 385 18.26 -11.83 -6.55
C LEU A 385 17.94 -11.59 -5.07
N LYS A 386 16.84 -12.16 -4.57
CA LYS A 386 16.41 -12.03 -3.17
C LYS A 386 17.21 -12.95 -2.25
N ILE A 387 17.50 -14.18 -2.69
CA ILE A 387 18.29 -15.13 -1.91
C ILE A 387 19.70 -14.61 -1.70
N ASN A 388 20.37 -14.16 -2.76
CA ASN A 388 21.72 -13.61 -2.66
C ASN A 388 21.78 -12.44 -1.66
N ALA A 389 20.83 -11.50 -1.72
CA ALA A 389 20.73 -10.41 -0.77
C ALA A 389 20.50 -10.88 0.68
N LYS A 390 19.66 -11.89 0.91
CA LYS A 390 19.41 -12.48 2.24
C LYS A 390 20.62 -13.23 2.81
N LEU A 391 21.49 -13.73 1.96
CA LEU A 391 22.76 -14.36 2.32
C LEU A 391 23.91 -13.33 2.43
N ASN A 392 23.59 -12.04 2.50
CA ASN A 392 24.55 -10.91 2.54
C ASN A 392 25.42 -10.78 1.29
N GLY A 393 24.89 -11.15 0.12
CA GLY A 393 25.51 -10.97 -1.19
C GLY A 393 25.09 -9.68 -1.85
N THR A 394 25.90 -9.25 -2.83
CA THR A 394 25.67 -8.03 -3.60
C THR A 394 25.37 -8.42 -5.04
N ASN A 395 24.17 -8.11 -5.54
CA ASN A 395 23.77 -8.48 -6.90
C ASN A 395 24.50 -7.65 -7.95
N HIS A 396 24.56 -6.34 -7.74
CA HIS A 396 25.22 -5.34 -8.56
C HIS A 396 25.54 -4.13 -7.66
N LYS A 397 26.44 -3.25 -8.10
CA LYS A 397 26.74 -1.97 -7.43
C LYS A 397 26.60 -0.80 -8.39
N LEU A 398 26.50 0.41 -7.86
CA LEU A 398 26.57 1.62 -8.66
C LEU A 398 28.02 2.06 -8.86
N GLU A 399 28.33 2.56 -10.06
CA GLU A 399 29.53 3.35 -10.28
C GLU A 399 29.38 4.70 -9.56
N VAL A 400 30.40 5.05 -8.76
CA VAL A 400 30.36 6.25 -7.93
C VAL A 400 30.54 7.48 -8.79
N HIS A 401 29.61 8.42 -8.67
CA HIS A 401 29.72 9.73 -9.30
C HIS A 401 30.98 10.47 -8.82
N GLU A 402 31.65 11.19 -9.71
CA GLU A 402 32.95 11.83 -9.44
C GLU A 402 32.95 12.71 -8.17
N VAL A 403 31.88 13.47 -7.96
CA VAL A 403 31.72 14.32 -6.76
C VAL A 403 31.75 13.51 -5.47
N ILE A 404 31.03 12.38 -5.42
CA ILE A 404 31.01 11.49 -4.25
C ILE A 404 32.37 10.80 -4.10
N ARG A 405 32.99 10.42 -5.21
CA ARG A 405 34.33 9.82 -5.20
C ARG A 405 35.36 10.77 -4.59
N ARG A 406 35.32 12.05 -4.95
CA ARG A 406 36.19 13.09 -4.37
C ARG A 406 35.93 13.26 -2.88
N PHE A 407 34.65 13.24 -2.46
CA PHE A 407 34.29 13.28 -1.04
C PHE A 407 34.94 12.14 -0.25
N PHE A 408 34.87 10.91 -0.79
CA PHE A 408 35.53 9.74 -0.20
C PHE A 408 37.05 9.85 -0.19
N SER A 409 37.66 10.39 -1.26
CA SER A 409 39.12 10.59 -1.33
C SER A 409 39.65 11.58 -0.29
N CYS A 410 38.81 12.44 0.28
CA CYS A 410 39.16 13.32 1.40
C CYS A 410 39.04 12.65 2.77
N GLY A 411 38.79 11.33 2.84
CA GLY A 411 38.63 10.59 4.10
C GLY A 411 37.24 10.74 4.72
N HIS A 412 36.27 11.27 3.99
CA HIS A 412 34.88 11.33 4.43
C HIS A 412 34.11 10.08 4.01
N HIS A 413 33.16 9.68 4.84
CA HIS A 413 32.30 8.51 4.65
C HIS A 413 30.84 8.89 4.89
N ILE A 414 29.94 8.29 4.10
CA ILE A 414 28.51 8.62 4.12
C ILE A 414 27.73 7.39 4.59
N MET A 415 26.85 7.60 5.56
CA MET A 415 25.81 6.65 5.92
C MET A 415 24.45 7.16 5.41
N TYR A 416 23.82 6.38 4.54
CA TYR A 416 22.46 6.64 4.04
C TYR A 416 21.44 5.97 4.95
N VAL A 417 20.47 6.73 5.42
CA VAL A 417 19.41 6.26 6.32
C VAL A 417 18.06 6.39 5.64
N GLY A 418 17.24 5.35 5.70
CA GLY A 418 15.84 5.38 5.28
C GLY A 418 14.92 5.17 6.47
N ALA A 419 13.91 6.02 6.67
CA ALA A 419 13.02 5.96 7.83
C ALA A 419 11.54 6.06 7.42
N ASP A 420 10.74 5.08 7.84
CA ASP A 420 9.28 5.04 7.62
C ASP A 420 8.52 4.78 8.92
N LEU A 421 7.34 5.40 9.02
CA LEU A 421 6.39 5.23 10.11
C LEU A 421 5.05 4.78 9.50
N SER A 422 4.72 3.51 9.70
CA SER A 422 3.54 2.87 9.14
C SER A 422 2.44 2.72 10.20
N HIS A 423 1.35 3.47 10.03
CA HIS A 423 0.17 3.39 10.89
C HIS A 423 -0.75 2.24 10.50
N ALA A 424 -1.46 1.68 11.48
CA ALA A 424 -2.55 0.74 11.22
C ALA A 424 -3.66 1.39 10.37
N SER A 425 -4.38 0.56 9.61
CA SER A 425 -5.45 1.02 8.73
C SER A 425 -6.48 1.88 9.48
N PRO A 426 -6.96 2.99 8.88
CA PRO A 426 -7.98 3.83 9.50
C PRO A 426 -9.23 3.02 9.89
N GLY A 427 -9.68 3.18 11.13
CA GLY A 427 -10.85 2.46 11.67
C GLY A 427 -10.57 1.04 12.17
N SER A 428 -9.31 0.57 12.17
CA SER A 428 -8.96 -0.73 12.75
C SER A 428 -9.01 -0.79 14.28
N GLY A 429 -9.11 0.36 14.96
CA GLY A 429 -8.98 0.47 16.42
C GLY A 429 -7.57 0.22 16.95
N ASN A 430 -6.64 -0.23 16.11
CA ASN A 430 -5.25 -0.47 16.48
C ASN A 430 -4.48 0.86 16.51
N LEU A 431 -4.01 1.23 17.70
CA LEU A 431 -3.24 2.45 17.93
C LEU A 431 -1.72 2.24 17.77
N ARG A 432 -1.28 1.03 17.41
CA ARG A 432 0.14 0.74 17.20
C ARG A 432 0.59 1.11 15.79
N SER A 433 1.75 1.73 15.72
CA SER A 433 2.45 2.04 14.47
C SER A 433 3.77 1.30 14.43
N ALA A 434 4.13 0.78 13.26
CA ALA A 434 5.43 0.16 13.04
C ALA A 434 6.42 1.21 12.54
N VAL A 435 7.57 1.27 13.19
CA VAL A 435 8.71 2.09 12.79
C VAL A 435 9.73 1.16 12.13
N ALA A 436 10.26 1.57 10.98
CA ALA A 436 11.37 0.89 10.35
C ALA A 436 12.42 1.92 9.93
N VAL A 437 13.63 1.79 10.46
CA VAL A 437 14.78 2.61 10.07
C VAL A 437 15.89 1.69 9.59
N VAL A 438 16.44 1.99 8.42
CA VAL A 438 17.55 1.24 7.82
C VAL A 438 18.73 2.16 7.60
N ALA A 439 19.96 1.67 7.79
CA ALA A 439 21.18 2.43 7.51
C ALA A 439 22.12 1.62 6.62
N SER A 440 22.69 2.25 5.60
CA SER A 440 23.64 1.61 4.70
C SER A 440 24.88 1.14 5.48
N ALA A 441 25.27 -0.11 5.30
CA ALA A 441 26.49 -0.65 5.91
C ALA A 441 27.76 -0.19 5.17
N ASP A 442 27.65 0.17 3.90
CA ASP A 442 28.77 0.49 3.02
C ASP A 442 28.57 1.87 2.37
N ASP A 443 29.67 2.58 2.05
CA ASP A 443 29.66 3.92 1.43
C ASP A 443 28.94 3.95 0.06
N ILE A 444 29.03 2.85 -0.68
CA ILE A 444 28.21 2.61 -1.87
C ILE A 444 27.11 1.64 -1.45
N PRO A 445 25.91 2.14 -1.13
CA PRO A 445 24.95 1.40 -0.34
C PRO A 445 24.38 0.21 -1.12
N ASN A 446 24.63 -1.00 -0.62
CA ASN A 446 24.04 -2.26 -1.12
C ASN A 446 23.49 -3.11 0.01
N ARG A 447 24.17 -3.11 1.16
CA ARG A 447 23.74 -3.77 2.39
C ARG A 447 23.26 -2.72 3.39
N TYR A 448 22.30 -3.12 4.23
CA TYR A 448 21.68 -2.23 5.20
C TYR A 448 21.51 -2.93 6.55
N PHE A 449 21.84 -2.22 7.62
CA PHE A 449 21.37 -2.52 8.96
C PHE A 449 19.90 -2.09 9.08
N LYS A 450 19.16 -2.73 9.99
CA LYS A 450 17.74 -2.42 10.22
C LYS A 450 17.45 -2.34 11.71
N GLU A 451 16.60 -1.40 12.06
CA GLU A 451 16.01 -1.20 13.38
C GLU A 451 14.49 -1.12 13.21
N VAL A 452 13.75 -1.97 13.92
CA VAL A 452 12.29 -2.08 13.79
C VAL A 452 11.66 -2.00 15.17
N TYR A 453 10.76 -1.03 15.34
CA TYR A 453 10.13 -0.72 16.62
C TYR A 453 8.61 -0.64 16.46
N VAL A 454 7.91 -0.77 17.59
CA VAL A 454 6.48 -0.52 17.67
C VAL A 454 6.28 0.67 18.59
N GLN A 455 5.62 1.72 18.09
CA GLN A 455 5.24 2.87 18.91
C GLN A 455 3.72 2.94 19.05
N GLU A 456 3.26 3.24 20.27
CA GLU A 456 1.85 3.46 20.56
C GLU A 456 1.45 4.89 20.26
N ARG A 457 0.23 5.08 19.73
CA ARG A 457 -0.35 6.39 19.49
C ARG A 457 -1.34 6.74 20.58
N VAL A 458 -1.34 8.00 20.99
CA VAL A 458 -2.42 8.56 21.78
C VAL A 458 -3.64 8.75 20.87
N ARG A 459 -4.82 8.34 21.35
CA ARG A 459 -6.08 8.47 20.61
C ARG A 459 -6.35 9.96 20.36
N ASN A 460 -6.66 10.30 19.11
CA ASN A 460 -6.86 11.68 18.62
C ASN A 460 -5.59 12.54 18.47
N GLU A 461 -4.39 11.96 18.63
CA GLU A 461 -3.13 12.62 18.27
C GLU A 461 -2.48 11.97 17.03
N SER A 462 -2.01 12.80 16.10
CA SER A 462 -1.13 12.37 15.02
C SER A 462 0.32 12.53 15.45
N VAL A 463 0.82 11.58 16.23
CA VAL A 463 2.27 11.45 16.42
C VAL A 463 2.87 10.96 15.11
N GLN A 464 3.50 11.88 14.37
CA GLN A 464 4.16 11.60 13.09
C GLN A 464 5.68 11.45 13.20
N TYR A 465 6.25 11.89 14.31
CA TYR A 465 7.66 11.71 14.59
C TYR A 465 7.92 10.29 15.13
N ILE A 466 9.13 9.80 14.88
CA ILE A 466 9.62 8.55 15.44
C ILE A 466 10.05 8.80 16.89
N VAL A 467 9.39 8.14 17.85
CA VAL A 467 9.60 8.38 19.29
C VAL A 467 11.02 8.02 19.71
N ASP A 468 11.50 6.83 19.30
CA ASP A 468 12.80 6.28 19.70
C ASP A 468 13.93 6.63 18.72
N MET A 469 13.79 7.72 17.94
CA MET A 469 14.75 8.09 16.90
C MET A 469 16.18 8.20 17.42
N LYS A 470 16.35 8.70 18.65
CA LYS A 470 17.67 8.81 19.30
C LYS A 470 18.34 7.45 19.45
N ASP A 471 17.67 6.49 20.08
CA ASP A 471 18.26 5.18 20.38
C ASP A 471 18.41 4.32 19.13
N ILE A 472 17.48 4.43 18.19
CA ILE A 472 17.59 3.84 16.84
C ILE A 472 18.86 4.34 16.15
N MET A 473 19.06 5.65 16.07
CA MET A 473 20.22 6.23 15.40
C MET A 473 21.52 5.90 16.13
N LYS A 474 21.50 5.88 17.46
CA LYS A 474 22.64 5.44 18.28
C LYS A 474 23.04 4.00 17.97
N SER A 475 22.06 3.10 17.83
CA SER A 475 22.28 1.70 17.44
C SER A 475 22.87 1.59 16.03
N LEU A 476 22.26 2.25 15.05
CA LEU A 476 22.69 2.18 13.65
C LEU A 476 24.09 2.75 13.43
N ILE A 477 24.43 3.87 14.09
CA ILE A 477 25.78 4.46 14.01
C ILE A 477 26.81 3.52 14.65
N ARG A 478 26.49 2.86 15.77
CA ARG A 478 27.37 1.85 16.38
C ARG A 478 27.59 0.65 15.47
N GLN A 479 26.53 0.14 14.83
CA GLN A 479 26.64 -0.96 13.88
C GLN A 479 27.51 -0.58 12.67
N TYR A 480 27.34 0.64 12.15
CA TYR A 480 28.21 1.18 11.10
C TYR A 480 29.68 1.27 11.56
N ASP A 481 29.93 1.87 12.72
CA ASP A 481 31.27 2.03 13.28
C ASP A 481 31.95 0.68 13.55
N GLN A 482 31.23 -0.29 14.11
CA GLN A 482 31.73 -1.65 14.30
C GLN A 482 32.07 -2.35 12.98
N HIS A 483 31.27 -2.13 11.94
CA HIS A 483 31.48 -2.73 10.61
C HIS A 483 32.60 -2.05 9.82
N ARG A 484 32.77 -0.74 9.96
CA ARG A 484 33.74 0.06 9.19
C ARG A 484 35.01 0.38 9.97
N SER A 485 35.02 0.18 11.28
CA SER A 485 36.05 0.63 12.23
C SER A 485 36.22 2.16 12.31
N PHE A 486 35.21 2.91 11.85
CA PHE A 486 35.12 4.36 12.00
C PHE A 486 33.65 4.82 11.89
N PRO A 487 33.24 5.87 12.61
CA PRO A 487 31.89 6.42 12.51
C PRO A 487 31.73 7.21 11.20
N PRO A 488 30.50 7.32 10.66
CA PRO A 488 30.27 8.06 9.42
C PRO A 488 30.48 9.56 9.64
N SER A 489 31.24 10.21 8.76
CA SER A 489 31.43 11.67 8.84
C SER A 489 30.23 12.47 8.33
N ALA A 490 29.35 11.84 7.54
CA ALA A 490 28.12 12.43 7.02
C ALA A 490 26.97 11.43 7.06
N ILE A 491 25.76 11.90 7.37
CA ILE A 491 24.54 11.09 7.43
C ILE A 491 23.47 11.74 6.57
N VAL A 492 22.95 10.99 5.60
CA VAL A 492 21.86 11.43 4.71
C VAL A 492 20.61 10.63 5.04
N ILE A 493 19.60 11.31 5.59
CA ILE A 493 18.34 10.72 6.02
C ILE A 493 17.26 10.95 4.96
N TYR A 494 16.63 9.88 4.48
CA TYR A 494 15.42 9.87 3.68
C TYR A 494 14.22 9.45 4.54
N ARG A 495 13.32 10.39 4.85
CA ARG A 495 12.18 10.18 5.74
C ARG A 495 10.86 10.17 4.94
N ASP A 496 10.14 9.05 4.93
CA ASP A 496 8.90 8.87 4.13
C ASP A 496 7.63 9.33 4.87
N GLY A 497 6.72 9.99 4.17
CA GLY A 497 5.33 10.12 4.64
C GLY A 497 5.07 11.22 5.68
N ILE A 498 5.90 12.26 5.72
CA ILE A 498 5.61 13.46 6.52
C ILE A 498 4.80 14.44 5.68
N SER A 499 3.62 14.83 6.19
CA SER A 499 2.80 15.85 5.54
C SER A 499 3.41 17.24 5.68
N VAL A 500 3.13 18.14 4.72
CA VAL A 500 3.68 19.52 4.73
C VAL A 500 3.38 20.28 6.03
N PRO A 501 2.15 20.25 6.59
CA PRO A 501 1.86 20.94 7.85
C PRO A 501 2.64 20.41 9.06
N GLU A 502 3.01 19.13 9.05
CA GLU A 502 3.70 18.46 10.16
C GLU A 502 5.23 18.50 9.99
N PHE A 503 5.73 19.04 8.87
CA PHE A 503 7.14 18.97 8.51
C PHE A 503 8.08 19.56 9.57
N ASN A 504 7.86 20.82 9.95
CA ASN A 504 8.76 21.52 10.87
C ASN A 504 8.82 20.85 12.25
N SER A 505 7.66 20.48 12.82
CA SER A 505 7.61 19.88 14.15
C SER A 505 8.28 18.51 14.20
N VAL A 506 8.06 17.67 13.18
CA VAL A 506 8.71 16.36 13.07
C VAL A 506 10.22 16.52 12.83
N PHE A 507 10.60 17.41 11.90
CA PHE A 507 12.00 17.69 11.60
C PHE A 507 12.77 18.16 12.82
N GLU A 508 12.25 19.15 13.56
CA GLU A 508 12.92 19.69 14.75
C GLU A 508 13.10 18.62 15.83
N LYS A 509 12.07 17.81 16.09
CA LYS A 509 12.14 16.72 17.07
C LYS A 509 13.14 15.64 16.65
N GLU A 510 12.98 15.07 15.46
CA GLU A 510 13.83 13.97 14.99
C GLU A 510 15.29 14.40 14.79
N LEU A 511 15.54 15.62 14.29
CA LEU A 511 16.91 16.14 14.15
C LEU A 511 17.58 16.37 15.51
N THR A 512 16.83 16.84 16.51
CA THR A 512 17.32 16.99 17.87
C THR A 512 17.71 15.63 18.45
N ASP A 513 16.88 14.60 18.24
CA ASP A 513 17.17 13.24 18.67
C ASP A 513 18.43 12.67 17.99
N ILE A 514 18.56 12.84 16.66
CA ILE A 514 19.74 12.42 15.89
C ILE A 514 21.01 13.08 16.43
N ARG A 515 20.97 14.40 16.67
CA ARG A 515 22.13 15.14 17.21
C ARG A 515 22.48 14.66 18.61
N THR A 516 21.47 14.43 19.45
CA THR A 516 21.67 13.90 20.81
C THR A 516 22.30 12.52 20.77
N ALA A 517 21.86 11.63 19.87
CA ALA A 517 22.46 10.32 19.66
C ALA A 517 23.95 10.42 19.30
N CYS A 518 24.33 11.37 18.43
CA CYS A 518 25.73 11.60 18.06
C CYS A 518 26.56 12.05 19.27
N VAL A 519 26.06 13.00 20.07
CA VAL A 519 26.74 13.50 21.27
C VAL A 519 26.89 12.41 22.34
N GLU A 520 25.87 11.57 22.54
CA GLU A 520 25.91 10.44 23.48
C GLU A 520 26.93 9.36 23.08
N LEU A 521 27.23 9.21 21.78
CA LEU A 521 28.27 8.30 21.31
C LEU A 521 29.67 8.84 21.56
N SER A 522 29.87 10.13 21.32
CA SER A 522 31.11 10.82 21.65
C SER A 522 30.86 12.33 21.73
N PRO A 523 31.30 13.02 22.81
CA PRO A 523 31.09 14.45 22.97
C PRO A 523 31.61 15.30 21.80
N ALA A 524 32.62 14.83 21.07
CA ALA A 524 33.20 15.52 19.91
C ALA A 524 32.58 15.12 18.55
N TYR A 525 31.76 14.07 18.50
CA TYR A 525 31.23 13.55 17.24
C TYR A 525 30.10 14.43 16.70
N ARG A 526 30.35 15.09 15.57
CA ARG A 526 29.44 16.02 14.89
C ARG A 526 29.44 15.76 13.37
N PRO A 527 28.76 14.70 12.90
CA PRO A 527 28.70 14.41 11.47
C PRO A 527 27.87 15.49 10.74
N SER A 528 28.17 15.68 9.45
CA SER A 528 27.31 16.48 8.56
C SER A 528 25.96 15.78 8.38
N LEU A 529 24.85 16.48 8.62
CA LEU A 529 23.50 15.92 8.52
C LEU A 529 22.76 16.50 7.32
N THR A 530 22.15 15.64 6.50
CA THR A 530 21.21 16.03 5.44
C THR A 530 19.90 15.30 5.67
N TYR A 531 18.79 16.02 5.77
CA TYR A 531 17.47 15.45 6.05
C TYR A 531 16.52 15.74 4.90
N ILE A 532 16.04 14.68 4.25
CA ILE A 532 15.24 14.75 3.02
C ILE A 532 13.91 14.06 3.29
N VAL A 533 12.81 14.80 3.20
CA VAL A 533 11.47 14.20 3.26
C VAL A 533 11.07 13.72 1.87
N VAL A 534 10.67 12.45 1.82
CA VAL A 534 10.23 11.77 0.60
C VAL A 534 8.72 11.64 0.65
N ASN A 535 8.03 12.36 -0.22
CA ASN A 535 6.58 12.29 -0.34
C ASN A 535 6.20 11.65 -1.66
N LYS A 536 5.72 10.40 -1.62
CA LYS A 536 5.25 9.66 -2.81
C LYS A 536 3.77 9.90 -3.12
N ARG A 537 3.00 10.38 -2.14
CA ARG A 537 1.54 10.55 -2.21
C ARG A 537 1.19 12.03 -2.25
N HIS A 538 1.30 12.64 -3.42
CA HIS A 538 0.91 14.03 -3.68
C HIS A 538 -0.02 14.13 -4.90
N LYS A 539 -0.58 15.32 -5.12
CA LYS A 539 -1.54 15.59 -6.22
C LYS A 539 -0.88 16.11 -7.51
N THR A 540 0.40 16.51 -7.47
CA THR A 540 1.14 16.97 -8.65
C THR A 540 1.31 15.83 -9.67
N ARG A 541 1.03 16.12 -10.95
CA ARG A 541 1.21 15.22 -12.08
C ARG A 541 1.94 15.95 -13.20
N PHE A 542 2.90 15.29 -13.83
CA PHE A 542 3.64 15.82 -14.97
C PHE A 542 3.28 15.04 -16.23
N PHE A 543 3.06 15.75 -17.33
CA PHE A 543 2.76 15.18 -18.63
C PHE A 543 3.77 15.74 -19.65
N PRO A 544 4.41 14.91 -20.49
CA PRO A 544 5.21 15.43 -21.58
C PRO A 544 4.34 16.22 -22.55
N GLU A 545 4.86 17.33 -23.08
CA GLU A 545 4.10 18.20 -23.99
C GLU A 545 3.77 17.48 -25.31
N HIS A 546 4.77 16.79 -25.89
CA HIS A 546 4.70 16.13 -27.19
C HIS A 546 4.64 14.59 -27.10
N SER A 547 4.08 14.04 -26.01
CA SER A 547 3.89 12.59 -25.87
C SER A 547 2.59 12.25 -25.15
N THR A 548 2.02 11.09 -25.48
CA THR A 548 0.87 10.50 -24.79
C THR A 548 1.28 9.56 -23.64
N ASN A 549 2.58 9.34 -23.47
CA ASN A 549 3.16 8.45 -22.46
C ASN A 549 3.42 9.19 -21.13
N ASN A 550 3.82 8.42 -20.10
CA ASN A 550 4.34 8.99 -18.87
C ASN A 550 5.66 9.74 -19.13
N VAL A 551 6.01 10.64 -18.21
CA VAL A 551 7.37 11.18 -18.15
C VAL A 551 8.40 10.05 -18.02
N VAL A 552 9.57 10.23 -18.61
CA VAL A 552 10.63 9.21 -18.58
C VAL A 552 11.25 9.13 -17.18
N ALA A 553 11.78 7.95 -16.82
CA ALA A 553 12.56 7.82 -15.59
C ALA A 553 13.78 8.75 -15.63
N GLY A 554 14.08 9.40 -14.51
CA GLY A 554 15.11 10.44 -14.42
C GLY A 554 14.57 11.86 -14.60
N THR A 555 13.29 12.05 -14.93
CA THR A 555 12.71 13.40 -15.04
C THR A 555 12.72 14.12 -13.69
N VAL A 556 13.39 15.27 -13.63
CA VAL A 556 13.49 16.18 -12.50
C VAL A 556 12.80 17.49 -12.84
N VAL A 557 12.00 17.99 -11.89
CA VAL A 557 11.40 19.32 -11.95
C VAL A 557 11.73 20.04 -10.64
N ASP A 558 12.58 21.04 -10.74
CA ASP A 558 13.08 21.90 -9.65
C ASP A 558 12.77 23.39 -9.89
N SER A 559 11.83 23.66 -10.80
CA SER A 559 11.42 25.00 -11.23
C SER A 559 10.76 25.79 -10.08
N PRO A 560 11.15 27.05 -9.82
CA PRO A 560 10.62 27.87 -8.72
C PRO A 560 9.11 28.11 -8.81
N GLU A 561 8.50 27.96 -9.98
CA GLU A 561 7.07 28.16 -10.23
C GLU A 561 6.19 27.09 -9.57
N ILE A 562 6.74 25.93 -9.21
CA ILE A 562 6.01 24.82 -8.55
C ILE A 562 6.70 24.28 -7.30
N THR A 563 7.93 24.71 -7.03
CA THR A 563 8.64 24.36 -5.80
C THR A 563 8.38 25.42 -4.73
N SER A 564 8.70 25.08 -3.50
CA SER A 564 8.46 25.95 -2.35
C SER A 564 9.41 27.14 -2.39
N ALA A 565 8.87 28.33 -2.09
CA ALA A 565 9.68 29.55 -1.95
C ALA A 565 10.64 29.49 -0.75
N THR A 566 10.31 28.69 0.28
CA THR A 566 10.99 28.71 1.59
C THR A 566 11.77 27.44 1.89
N THR A 567 11.53 26.35 1.17
CA THR A 567 12.20 25.07 1.40
C THR A 567 12.87 24.60 0.12
N TYR A 568 14.05 23.98 0.25
CA TYR A 568 14.70 23.38 -0.92
C TYR A 568 14.06 22.04 -1.28
N ASN A 569 13.20 22.03 -2.30
CA ASN A 569 12.52 20.83 -2.79
C ASN A 569 12.58 20.69 -4.31
N PHE A 570 12.35 19.47 -4.78
CA PHE A 570 12.28 19.12 -6.19
C PHE A 570 11.39 17.88 -6.37
N TYR A 571 10.88 17.69 -7.58
CA TYR A 571 10.21 16.45 -7.98
C TYR A 571 11.19 15.58 -8.79
N LEU A 572 11.20 14.28 -8.52
CA LEU A 572 11.97 13.30 -9.29
C LEU A 572 11.08 12.09 -9.62
N ASN A 573 10.81 11.89 -10.91
CA ASN A 573 10.26 10.64 -11.39
C ASN A 573 11.40 9.65 -11.63
N SER A 574 11.76 8.87 -10.60
CA SER A 574 12.90 7.93 -10.66
C SER A 574 12.60 6.59 -11.33
N HIS A 575 11.33 6.30 -11.67
CA HIS A 575 10.90 4.98 -12.10
C HIS A 575 10.19 5.02 -13.46
N HIS A 576 10.29 3.90 -14.18
CA HIS A 576 9.43 3.64 -15.32
C HIS A 576 8.11 3.04 -14.82
N SER A 577 6.99 3.61 -15.26
CA SER A 577 5.66 3.02 -15.06
C SER A 577 5.18 2.48 -16.41
N PRO A 578 5.03 1.16 -16.57
CA PRO A 578 4.44 0.61 -17.79
C PRO A 578 3.01 1.12 -17.92
N LEU A 579 2.58 1.36 -19.17
CA LEU A 579 1.19 1.69 -19.44
C LEU A 579 0.31 0.51 -19.03
N VAL A 580 -0.80 0.79 -18.33
CA VAL A 580 -1.78 -0.24 -18.00
C VAL A 580 -2.35 -0.78 -19.32
N SER A 581 -1.99 -2.03 -19.67
CA SER A 581 -2.70 -2.80 -20.68
C SER A 581 -4.06 -3.17 -20.07
N LYS A 582 -5.14 -2.61 -20.62
CA LYS A 582 -6.50 -3.01 -20.24
C LYS A 582 -6.82 -4.41 -20.73
#